data_AF-A0A6M5JFD5-F1
#
_entry.id   AF-A0A6M5JFD5-F1
#
_cell.length_a   1.000
_cell.length_b   1.000
_cell.length_c   1.000
_cell.angle_alpha   90.00
_cell.angle_beta   90.00
_cell.angle_gamma   90.00
#
_symmetry.space_group_name_H-M   'P 1'
#
loop_
_entity.id
_entity.type
_entity.pdbx_description
1 polymer ?
#
loop_
_entity_poly.entity_id
_entity_poly.type
_entity_poly.pdbx_seq_one_letter_code
_entity_poly.pdbx_strand_id
1 'polypeptide(L)'
;MLVTDTQALRPTGVPEALVAPLPGRGDQIEMRAHLLGTRIDMRSLAGFGDPETVELQGAGAFVFRYGAVVLVGATPAEEARILAHVAPHAVDPPASPEIETARIELRDDGEETVSADGRIRLREATPERLLLAATVLARSVVLARDEMRIEDAFDRIEPLLTEMREHGRAHLPIRQIMRQIGSVLSAQHRVVGRARIGEKPDLLWEHPELDRLYGRLEAEYELGDRTRTIERKLEMLGDSAEWLLDLVQDKRSLRLELSVIGLIAFEVAIGLYEIASRWPH
;
A
#
# COMPACT_ATOMS: atom_id res chain seq x y z
N MET A 1 13.76 -33.98 26.89
CA MET A 1 12.34 -33.59 26.77
C MET A 1 12.21 -32.20 27.35
N LEU A 2 12.46 -31.18 26.54
CA LEU A 2 12.25 -29.77 26.88
C LEU A 2 11.45 -29.22 25.70
N VAL A 3 10.14 -29.27 25.83
CA VAL A 3 9.23 -28.56 24.94
C VAL A 3 9.31 -27.11 25.39
N THR A 4 10.09 -26.31 24.68
CA THR A 4 10.12 -24.86 24.86
C THR A 4 8.78 -24.36 24.35
N ASP A 5 7.90 -24.03 25.29
CA ASP A 5 6.59 -23.42 25.05
C ASP A 5 6.83 -22.00 24.53
N THR A 6 6.92 -21.86 23.20
CA THR A 6 6.98 -20.57 22.52
C THR A 6 5.57 -19.99 22.53
N GLN A 7 5.10 -19.50 23.68
CA GLN A 7 3.95 -18.61 23.73
C GLN A 7 4.32 -17.33 23.01
N ALA A 8 3.89 -17.22 21.76
CA ALA A 8 3.95 -15.98 21.02
C ALA A 8 3.03 -14.95 21.71
N LEU A 9 3.63 -13.86 22.19
CA LEU A 9 2.91 -12.80 22.89
C LEU A 9 1.90 -12.13 21.94
N ARG A 10 0.65 -11.98 22.40
CA ARG A 10 -0.36 -11.16 21.73
C ARG A 10 0.22 -9.76 21.48
N PRO A 11 0.13 -9.21 20.26
CA PRO A 11 0.54 -7.84 20.04
C PRO A 11 -0.36 -6.88 20.83
N THR A 12 0.14 -6.32 21.93
CA THR A 12 -0.49 -5.20 22.64
C THR A 12 -0.45 -3.95 21.75
N GLY A 13 -1.50 -3.76 20.95
CA GLY A 13 -1.62 -2.65 20.02
C GLY A 13 -3.06 -2.22 19.77
N VAL A 14 -3.23 -1.12 19.03
CA VAL A 14 -4.54 -0.67 18.52
C VAL A 14 -5.10 -1.76 17.61
N PRO A 15 -6.39 -2.13 17.73
CA PRO A 15 -7.00 -3.19 16.95
C PRO A 15 -6.79 -2.98 15.44
N GLU A 16 -6.60 -4.07 14.70
CA GLU A 16 -6.40 -4.04 13.25
C GLU A 16 -7.65 -3.52 12.51
N ALA A 17 -8.82 -3.80 13.08
CA ALA A 17 -10.13 -3.42 12.55
C ALA A 17 -11.07 -2.97 13.68
N LEU A 18 -11.98 -2.04 13.36
CA LEU A 18 -13.17 -1.74 14.16
C LEU A 18 -14.42 -2.16 13.38
N VAL A 19 -15.52 -2.46 14.08
CA VAL A 19 -16.75 -2.93 13.45
C VAL A 19 -18.00 -2.18 13.91
N ALA A 20 -18.97 -2.03 13.02
CA ALA A 20 -20.32 -1.57 13.33
C ALA A 20 -21.35 -2.53 12.71
N PRO A 21 -22.43 -2.90 13.43
CA PRO A 21 -23.47 -3.76 12.87
C PRO A 21 -24.32 -2.99 11.85
N LEU A 22 -24.83 -3.70 10.85
CA LEU A 22 -25.74 -3.15 9.84
C LEU A 22 -27.12 -3.81 9.91
N PRO A 23 -28.21 -3.06 9.62
CA PRO A 23 -29.54 -3.64 9.46
C PRO A 23 -29.66 -4.39 8.12
N GLY A 24 -29.09 -5.60 8.05
CA GLY A 24 -29.20 -6.47 6.88
C GLY A 24 -29.22 -7.95 7.26
N ARG A 25 -30.00 -8.75 6.52
CA ARG A 25 -30.01 -10.23 6.56
C ARG A 25 -30.24 -10.78 5.15
N GLY A 26 -29.50 -11.82 4.78
CA GLY A 26 -29.75 -12.63 3.59
C GLY A 26 -28.78 -13.80 3.48
N ASP A 27 -29.25 -14.93 2.95
CA ASP A 27 -28.48 -16.19 2.77
C ASP A 27 -27.31 -16.07 1.78
N GLN A 28 -27.30 -15.00 0.97
CA GLN A 28 -26.14 -14.55 0.19
C GLN A 28 -25.78 -13.14 0.64
N ILE A 29 -24.54 -12.99 1.09
CA ILE A 29 -24.05 -11.74 1.65
C ILE A 29 -22.97 -11.22 0.71
N GLU A 30 -23.23 -10.09 0.06
CA GLU A 30 -22.20 -9.40 -0.73
C GLU A 30 -21.24 -8.68 0.23
N MET A 31 -19.95 -8.85 -0.02
CA MET A 31 -18.88 -8.16 0.68
C MET A 31 -18.18 -7.20 -0.27
N ARG A 32 -18.09 -5.93 0.10
CA ARG A 32 -17.49 -4.87 -0.73
C ARG A 32 -16.44 -4.12 0.06
N ALA A 33 -15.20 -4.23 -0.36
CA ALA A 33 -14.07 -3.49 0.17
C ALA A 33 -13.89 -2.20 -0.60
N HIS A 34 -13.85 -1.09 0.11
CA HIS A 34 -13.65 0.26 -0.40
C HIS A 34 -12.34 0.81 0.15
N LEU A 35 -11.49 1.30 -0.75
CA LEU A 35 -10.32 2.03 -0.34
C LEU A 35 -10.65 3.50 -0.13
N LEU A 36 -10.42 4.00 1.09
CA LEU A 36 -10.66 5.40 1.43
C LEU A 36 -9.37 6.21 1.59
N GLY A 37 -8.22 5.56 1.72
CA GLY A 37 -6.92 6.25 1.77
C GLY A 37 -5.77 5.33 2.11
N THR A 38 -4.65 5.93 2.52
CA THR A 38 -3.46 5.19 3.01
C THR A 38 -3.55 4.81 4.48
N ARG A 39 -4.44 5.46 5.23
CA ARG A 39 -4.69 5.23 6.65
C ARG A 39 -6.05 5.78 7.02
N ILE A 40 -6.69 5.16 8.01
CA ILE A 40 -7.86 5.73 8.70
C ILE A 40 -7.50 5.95 10.17
N ASP A 41 -7.80 7.14 10.70
CA ASP A 41 -7.66 7.41 12.14
C ASP A 41 -8.84 6.81 12.92
N MET A 42 -8.60 5.64 13.52
CA MET A 42 -9.60 4.89 14.29
C MET A 42 -9.95 5.53 15.63
N ARG A 43 -9.06 6.31 16.23
CA ARG A 43 -9.28 6.86 17.59
C ARG A 43 -10.40 7.89 17.62
N SER A 44 -10.62 8.56 16.51
CA SER A 44 -11.65 9.59 16.35
C SER A 44 -12.95 9.05 15.74
N LEU A 45 -13.00 7.76 15.40
CA LEU A 45 -14.12 7.16 14.69
C LEU A 45 -15.20 6.69 15.69
N ALA A 46 -16.27 7.46 15.82
CA ALA A 46 -17.42 7.11 16.66
C ALA A 46 -18.34 6.09 15.97
N GLY A 47 -19.00 5.24 16.77
CA GLY A 47 -19.99 4.27 16.29
C GLY A 47 -19.43 2.94 15.80
N PHE A 48 -18.11 2.73 15.94
CA PHE A 48 -17.44 1.46 15.69
C PHE A 48 -16.81 0.95 16.99
N GLY A 49 -16.87 -0.35 17.24
CA GLY A 49 -16.32 -1.02 18.41
C GLY A 49 -15.34 -2.13 18.06
N ASP A 50 -14.84 -2.82 19.09
CA ASP A 50 -13.93 -3.94 18.91
C ASP A 50 -14.68 -5.16 18.33
N PRO A 51 -14.15 -5.83 17.29
CA PRO A 51 -14.82 -6.96 16.66
C PRO A 51 -15.23 -8.11 17.60
N GLU A 52 -14.47 -8.32 18.67
CA GLU A 52 -14.75 -9.34 19.70
C GLU A 52 -15.97 -8.98 20.57
N THR A 53 -16.35 -7.70 20.63
CA THR A 53 -17.40 -7.20 21.56
C THR A 53 -18.71 -6.86 20.86
N VAL A 54 -18.71 -6.73 19.54
CA VAL A 54 -19.85 -6.28 18.76
C VAL A 54 -20.57 -7.47 18.15
N GLU A 55 -21.83 -7.68 18.52
CA GLU A 55 -22.68 -8.70 17.90
C GLU A 55 -23.08 -8.30 16.47
N LEU A 56 -22.80 -9.19 15.52
CA LEU A 56 -23.22 -9.04 14.12
C LEU A 56 -24.36 -10.01 13.79
N GLN A 57 -25.39 -9.51 13.10
CA GLN A 57 -26.49 -10.34 12.60
C GLN A 57 -26.35 -10.66 11.10
N GLY A 58 -25.13 -10.99 10.67
CA GLY A 58 -24.82 -11.33 9.27
C GLY A 58 -24.56 -10.13 8.34
N ALA A 59 -24.75 -8.90 8.81
CA ALA A 59 -24.37 -7.68 8.10
C ALA A 59 -23.59 -6.74 9.03
N GLY A 60 -22.59 -6.06 8.49
CA GLY A 60 -21.71 -5.19 9.26
C GLY A 60 -20.73 -4.41 8.41
N ALA A 61 -20.08 -3.43 9.03
CA ALA A 61 -19.07 -2.60 8.42
C ALA A 61 -17.77 -2.69 9.22
N PHE A 62 -16.71 -3.15 8.57
CA PHE A 62 -15.37 -3.28 9.13
C PHE A 62 -14.50 -2.14 8.61
N VAL A 63 -13.82 -1.43 9.52
CA VAL A 63 -12.92 -0.33 9.17
C VAL A 63 -11.52 -0.75 9.57
N PHE A 64 -10.59 -0.73 8.61
CA PHE A 64 -9.21 -1.17 8.79
C PHE A 64 -8.26 0.02 8.83
N ARG A 65 -7.27 -0.04 9.74
CA ARG A 65 -6.33 1.06 9.99
C ARG A 65 -5.52 1.46 8.76
N TYR A 66 -5.32 0.53 7.84
CA TYR A 66 -4.56 0.71 6.61
C TYR A 66 -5.37 1.33 5.46
N GLY A 67 -6.55 1.86 5.75
CA GLY A 67 -7.28 2.74 4.82
C GLY A 67 -8.42 2.11 4.05
N ALA A 68 -8.84 0.90 4.43
CA ALA A 68 -9.92 0.16 3.79
C ALA A 68 -11.16 0.08 4.68
N VAL A 69 -12.35 0.06 4.06
CA VAL A 69 -13.64 -0.19 4.71
C VAL A 69 -14.32 -1.34 3.98
N VAL A 70 -14.69 -2.39 4.70
CA VAL A 70 -15.36 -3.55 4.13
C VAL A 70 -16.79 -3.62 4.64
N LEU A 71 -17.73 -3.60 3.71
CA LEU A 71 -19.16 -3.63 3.96
C LEU A 71 -19.69 -5.01 3.64
N VAL A 72 -20.38 -5.61 4.58
CA VAL A 72 -20.96 -6.95 4.51
C VAL A 72 -22.46 -6.81 4.56
N GLY A 73 -23.15 -7.18 3.48
CA GLY A 73 -24.61 -7.15 3.40
C GLY A 73 -25.23 -5.74 3.46
N ALA A 74 -24.46 -4.70 3.10
CA ALA A 74 -24.92 -3.32 3.14
C ALA A 74 -25.83 -3.00 1.94
N THR A 75 -26.92 -2.27 2.19
CA THR A 75 -27.68 -1.61 1.13
C THR A 75 -26.88 -0.42 0.55
N PRO A 76 -27.17 0.02 -0.69
CA PRO A 76 -26.49 1.19 -1.27
C PRO A 76 -26.60 2.47 -0.41
N ALA A 77 -27.71 2.62 0.32
CA ALA A 77 -27.91 3.76 1.22
C ALA A 77 -27.08 3.66 2.51
N GLU A 78 -26.85 2.45 3.02
CA GLU A 78 -25.97 2.21 4.16
C GLU A 78 -24.50 2.37 3.78
N GLU A 79 -24.11 1.84 2.62
CA GLU A 79 -22.80 2.02 2.04
C GLU A 79 -22.45 3.51 1.92
N ALA A 80 -23.28 4.29 1.22
CA ALA A 80 -23.03 5.72 1.06
C ALA A 80 -22.91 6.46 2.40
N ARG A 81 -23.74 6.09 3.39
CA ARG A 81 -23.72 6.68 4.73
C ARG A 81 -22.44 6.35 5.49
N ILE A 82 -22.01 5.08 5.49
CA ILE A 82 -20.81 4.65 6.19
C ILE A 82 -19.57 5.24 5.54
N LEU A 83 -19.47 5.20 4.21
CA LEU A 83 -18.32 5.77 3.51
C LEU A 83 -18.22 7.28 3.78
N ALA A 84 -19.34 8.01 3.77
CA ALA A 84 -19.37 9.43 4.14
C ALA A 84 -18.98 9.69 5.60
N HIS A 85 -19.30 8.78 6.51
CA HIS A 85 -18.92 8.87 7.92
C HIS A 85 -17.44 8.59 8.16
N VAL A 86 -16.84 7.64 7.43
CA VAL A 86 -15.43 7.24 7.60
C VAL A 86 -14.48 8.13 6.80
N ALA A 87 -14.88 8.64 5.63
CA ALA A 87 -14.03 9.43 4.74
C ALA A 87 -13.31 10.63 5.40
N PRO A 88 -13.92 11.41 6.32
CA PRO A 88 -13.24 12.51 7.01
C PRO A 88 -12.03 12.06 7.86
N HIS A 89 -11.96 10.79 8.24
CA HIS A 89 -10.88 10.21 9.04
C HIS A 89 -9.79 9.56 8.18
N ALA A 90 -9.98 9.51 6.85
CA ALA A 90 -9.03 8.94 5.92
C ALA A 90 -7.90 9.93 5.58
N VAL A 91 -6.69 9.40 5.43
CA VAL A 91 -5.48 10.15 5.08
C VAL A 91 -5.03 9.79 3.68
N ASP A 92 -4.77 10.80 2.85
CA ASP A 92 -4.35 10.63 1.46
C ASP A 92 -5.35 9.76 0.67
N PRO A 93 -6.60 10.24 0.50
CA PRO A 93 -7.61 9.51 -0.25
C PRO A 93 -7.19 9.28 -1.70
N PRO A 94 -7.56 8.14 -2.31
CA PRO A 94 -7.16 7.84 -3.67
C PRO A 94 -7.84 8.80 -4.66
N ALA A 95 -7.20 9.02 -5.81
CA ALA A 95 -7.74 9.87 -6.88
C ALA A 95 -9.00 9.27 -7.52
N SER A 96 -9.08 7.94 -7.57
CA SER A 96 -10.23 7.17 -8.02
C SER A 96 -10.67 6.18 -6.93
N PRO A 97 -11.99 5.92 -6.78
CA PRO A 97 -12.46 4.88 -5.89
C PRO A 97 -11.96 3.51 -6.35
N GLU A 98 -11.28 2.79 -5.46
CA GLU A 98 -10.92 1.39 -5.63
C GLU A 98 -11.92 0.55 -4.85
N ILE A 99 -12.57 -0.40 -5.54
CA ILE A 99 -13.57 -1.27 -4.94
C ILE A 99 -13.26 -2.70 -5.33
N GLU A 100 -13.28 -3.58 -4.33
CA GLU A 100 -13.18 -5.02 -4.53
C GLU A 100 -14.40 -5.72 -3.93
N THR A 101 -14.95 -6.67 -4.67
CA THR A 101 -16.20 -7.34 -4.30
C THR A 101 -15.99 -8.85 -4.19
N ALA A 102 -16.56 -9.45 -3.15
CA ALA A 102 -16.70 -10.89 -3.01
C ALA A 102 -18.14 -11.25 -2.67
N ARG A 103 -18.53 -12.48 -3.01
CA ARG A 103 -19.84 -13.03 -2.63
C ARG A 103 -19.65 -14.12 -1.59
N ILE A 104 -20.32 -13.98 -0.46
CA ILE A 104 -20.34 -14.99 0.59
C ILE A 104 -21.53 -15.93 0.36
N GLU A 105 -21.26 -17.22 0.29
CA GLU A 105 -22.25 -18.29 0.25
C GLU A 105 -22.19 -19.08 1.56
N LEU A 106 -23.31 -19.17 2.28
CA LEU A 106 -23.40 -19.99 3.49
C LEU A 106 -23.82 -21.42 3.13
N ARG A 107 -23.04 -22.42 3.56
CA ARG A 107 -23.39 -23.83 3.41
C ARG A 107 -23.11 -24.61 4.69
N ASP A 108 -24.16 -25.13 5.30
CA ASP A 108 -24.10 -26.00 6.50
C ASP A 108 -23.35 -27.32 6.26
N ASP A 109 -23.31 -27.79 5.01
CA ASP A 109 -22.67 -29.04 4.59
C ASP A 109 -21.57 -28.75 3.57
N GLY A 110 -20.33 -28.66 4.05
CA GLY A 110 -19.15 -28.53 3.21
C GLY A 110 -17.86 -28.16 3.92
N GLU A 111 -16.74 -28.32 3.22
CA GLU A 111 -15.53 -27.59 3.56
C GLU A 111 -15.67 -26.11 3.19
N GLU A 112 -15.07 -25.22 3.97
CA GLU A 112 -15.00 -23.81 3.63
C GLU A 112 -14.03 -23.65 2.45
N THR A 113 -14.53 -23.19 1.31
CA THR A 113 -13.77 -23.09 0.06
C THR A 113 -13.87 -21.70 -0.50
N VAL A 114 -12.80 -21.21 -1.10
CA VAL A 114 -12.88 -20.08 -2.01
C VAL A 114 -12.88 -20.64 -3.42
N SER A 115 -13.80 -20.15 -4.26
CA SER A 115 -13.90 -20.56 -5.66
C SER A 115 -13.20 -19.52 -6.54
N ALA A 116 -12.62 -19.98 -7.66
CA ALA A 116 -11.94 -19.14 -8.66
C ALA A 116 -12.81 -18.01 -9.27
N ASP A 117 -14.13 -18.03 -9.03
CA ASP A 117 -15.07 -16.98 -9.40
C ASP A 117 -15.28 -15.92 -8.31
N GLY A 118 -14.42 -15.88 -7.28
CA GLY A 118 -14.46 -14.88 -6.20
C GLY A 118 -15.56 -15.14 -5.16
N ARG A 119 -16.07 -16.37 -5.09
CA ARG A 119 -17.06 -16.78 -4.10
C ARG A 119 -16.39 -17.39 -2.87
N ILE A 120 -16.70 -16.84 -1.71
CA ILE A 120 -16.23 -17.34 -0.42
C ILE A 120 -17.35 -18.19 0.17
N ARG A 121 -17.14 -19.51 0.27
CA ARG A 121 -18.06 -20.41 0.97
C ARG A 121 -17.67 -20.51 2.43
N LEU A 122 -18.55 -20.07 3.31
CA LEU A 122 -18.41 -20.19 4.75
C LEU A 122 -19.43 -21.19 5.29
N ARG A 123 -19.06 -21.90 6.35
CA ARG A 123 -20.00 -22.79 7.06
C ARG A 123 -21.10 -21.97 7.73
N GLU A 124 -20.67 -20.92 8.43
CA GLU A 124 -21.54 -20.04 9.19
C GLU A 124 -21.07 -18.58 9.03
N ALA A 125 -21.99 -17.62 9.10
CA ALA A 125 -21.69 -16.19 9.09
C ALA A 125 -21.30 -15.68 10.48
N THR A 126 -20.40 -16.39 11.18
CA THR A 126 -19.96 -15.95 12.50
C THR A 126 -19.14 -14.66 12.39
N PRO A 127 -19.16 -13.77 13.40
CA PRO A 127 -18.41 -12.51 13.36
C PRO A 127 -16.92 -12.70 13.03
N GLU A 128 -16.31 -13.76 13.54
CA GLU A 128 -14.89 -14.09 13.36
C GLU A 128 -14.59 -14.48 11.91
N ARG A 129 -15.46 -15.29 11.28
CA ARG A 129 -15.31 -15.67 9.87
C ARG A 129 -15.53 -14.50 8.92
N LEU A 130 -16.53 -13.67 9.22
CA LEU A 130 -16.79 -12.44 8.46
C LEU A 130 -15.62 -11.47 8.59
N LEU A 131 -15.06 -11.30 9.78
CA LEU A 131 -13.87 -10.47 10.01
C LEU A 131 -12.66 -11.00 9.23
N LEU A 132 -12.46 -12.32 9.19
CA LEU A 132 -11.35 -12.92 8.46
C LEU A 132 -11.47 -12.72 6.95
N ALA A 133 -12.65 -12.97 6.38
CA ALA A 133 -12.94 -12.68 4.98
C ALA A 133 -12.79 -11.17 4.68
N ALA A 134 -13.29 -10.30 5.55
CA ALA A 134 -13.13 -8.86 5.43
C ALA A 134 -11.65 -8.45 5.48
N THR A 135 -10.85 -9.09 6.32
CA THR A 135 -9.40 -8.81 6.42
C THR A 135 -8.68 -9.13 5.12
N VAL A 136 -9.00 -10.27 4.50
CA VAL A 136 -8.39 -10.67 3.22
C VAL A 136 -8.80 -9.73 2.09
N LEU A 137 -10.09 -9.40 1.96
CA LEU A 137 -10.56 -8.44 0.97
C LEU A 137 -9.95 -7.04 1.17
N ALA A 138 -9.86 -6.59 2.41
CA ALA A 138 -9.26 -5.31 2.74
C ALA A 138 -7.77 -5.26 2.40
N ARG A 139 -7.04 -6.36 2.59
CA ARG A 139 -5.64 -6.50 2.15
C ARG A 139 -5.54 -6.51 0.62
N SER A 140 -6.43 -7.21 -0.07
CA SER A 140 -6.43 -7.30 -1.53
C SER A 140 -6.63 -5.94 -2.22
N VAL A 141 -7.57 -5.12 -1.76
CA VAL A 141 -7.82 -3.79 -2.34
C VAL A 141 -6.68 -2.81 -2.05
N VAL A 142 -5.99 -2.99 -0.92
CA VAL A 142 -4.79 -2.22 -0.57
C VAL A 142 -3.61 -2.59 -1.47
N LEU A 143 -3.42 -3.89 -1.74
CA LEU A 143 -2.39 -4.36 -2.65
C LEU A 143 -2.66 -3.87 -4.08
N ALA A 144 -3.91 -3.85 -4.54
CA ALA A 144 -4.28 -3.33 -5.86
C ALA A 144 -3.88 -1.85 -6.03
N ARG A 145 -4.13 -1.03 -5.01
CA ARG A 145 -3.64 0.36 -4.99
C ARG A 145 -2.13 0.47 -5.08
N ASP A 146 -1.42 -0.35 -4.32
CA ASP A 146 0.05 -0.29 -4.28
C ASP A 146 0.66 -0.77 -5.61
N GLU A 147 0.07 -1.80 -6.24
CA GLU A 147 0.39 -2.25 -7.60
C GLU A 147 0.28 -1.10 -8.60
N MET A 148 -0.87 -0.41 -8.65
CA MET A 148 -1.07 0.73 -9.56
C MET A 148 -0.08 1.87 -9.32
N ARG A 149 0.18 2.23 -8.05
CA ARG A 149 1.12 3.31 -7.71
C ARG A 149 2.54 3.00 -8.13
N ILE A 150 2.92 1.72 -8.08
CA ILE A 150 4.23 1.25 -8.54
C ILE A 150 4.29 1.27 -10.06
N GLU A 151 3.24 0.82 -10.74
CA GLU A 151 3.14 0.88 -12.21
C GLU A 151 3.23 2.32 -12.73
N ASP A 152 2.50 3.26 -12.12
CA ASP A 152 2.58 4.69 -12.40
C ASP A 152 4.01 5.26 -12.27
N ALA A 153 4.83 4.69 -11.38
CA ALA A 153 6.23 5.09 -11.22
C ALA A 153 7.11 4.51 -12.33
N PHE A 154 6.91 3.25 -12.70
CA PHE A 154 7.62 2.60 -13.82
C PHE A 154 7.33 3.29 -15.15
N ASP A 155 6.07 3.60 -15.44
CA ASP A 155 5.63 4.29 -16.67
C ASP A 155 6.32 5.65 -16.87
N ARG A 156 6.82 6.26 -15.78
CA ARG A 156 7.54 7.54 -15.82
C ARG A 156 9.04 7.39 -15.93
N ILE A 157 9.58 6.24 -15.50
CA ILE A 157 11.00 5.91 -15.66
C ILE A 157 11.27 5.41 -17.08
N GLU A 158 10.36 4.65 -17.68
CA GLU A 158 10.58 4.05 -19.01
C GLU A 158 10.93 5.06 -20.12
N PRO A 159 10.27 6.23 -20.25
CA PRO A 159 10.66 7.24 -21.23
C PRO A 159 12.06 7.79 -20.99
N LEU A 160 12.44 7.95 -19.71
CA LEU A 160 13.76 8.43 -19.31
C LEU A 160 14.86 7.47 -19.73
N LEU A 161 14.66 6.17 -19.49
CA LEU A 161 15.58 5.11 -19.90
C LEU A 161 15.69 5.05 -21.43
N THR A 162 14.58 5.22 -22.14
CA THR A 162 14.55 5.25 -23.60
C THR A 162 15.34 6.45 -24.16
N GLU A 163 15.12 7.65 -23.64
CA GLU A 163 15.88 8.84 -24.04
C GLU A 163 17.38 8.67 -23.80
N MET A 164 17.75 8.12 -22.64
CA MET A 164 19.16 7.88 -22.31
C MET A 164 19.81 6.88 -23.27
N ARG A 165 19.09 5.80 -23.62
CA ARG A 165 19.55 4.79 -24.58
C ARG A 165 19.76 5.38 -25.98
N GLU A 166 18.87 6.26 -26.43
CA GLU A 166 18.91 6.81 -27.78
C GLU A 166 19.85 8.01 -27.93
N HIS A 167 19.92 8.88 -26.92
CA HIS A 167 20.60 10.18 -27.02
C HIS A 167 21.81 10.32 -26.10
N GLY A 168 22.08 9.32 -25.25
CA GLY A 168 23.10 9.39 -24.19
C GLY A 168 22.79 10.42 -23.09
N ARG A 169 21.59 11.03 -23.11
CA ARG A 169 21.18 12.08 -22.18
C ARG A 169 19.66 12.11 -22.03
N ALA A 170 19.22 12.31 -20.80
CA ALA A 170 17.83 12.61 -20.46
C ALA A 170 17.54 14.11 -20.56
N HIS A 171 16.46 14.48 -21.24
CA HIS A 171 15.88 15.83 -21.26
C HIS A 171 14.74 15.97 -20.26
N LEU A 172 14.05 14.88 -19.94
CA LEU A 172 13.00 14.83 -18.92
C LEU A 172 13.51 15.37 -17.57
N PRO A 173 12.66 16.08 -16.79
CA PRO A 173 13.05 16.63 -15.51
C PRO A 173 13.24 15.50 -14.48
N ILE A 174 14.46 14.96 -14.38
CA ILE A 174 14.85 13.89 -13.44
C ILE A 174 14.37 14.19 -12.01
N ARG A 175 14.41 15.46 -11.59
CA ARG A 175 13.91 15.90 -10.27
C ARG A 175 12.42 15.62 -10.04
N GLN A 176 11.58 15.71 -11.06
CA GLN A 176 10.15 15.43 -10.94
C GLN A 176 9.91 13.93 -10.77
N ILE A 177 10.60 13.11 -11.57
CA ILE A 177 10.55 11.65 -11.49
C ILE A 177 11.05 11.20 -10.11
N MET A 178 12.18 11.73 -9.63
CA MET A 178 12.71 11.44 -8.28
C MET A 178 11.75 11.80 -7.15
N ARG A 179 11.00 12.91 -7.24
CA ARG A 179 9.97 13.25 -6.24
C ARG A 179 8.86 12.20 -6.20
N GLN A 180 8.47 11.70 -7.37
CA GLN A 180 7.41 10.71 -7.47
C GLN A 180 7.88 9.34 -6.97
N ILE A 181 9.04 8.86 -7.40
CA ILE A 181 9.63 7.63 -6.88
C ILE A 181 9.81 7.74 -5.35
N GLY A 182 10.30 8.89 -4.87
CA GLY A 182 10.40 9.17 -3.43
C GLY A 182 9.06 9.11 -2.71
N SER A 183 7.96 9.57 -3.32
CA SER A 183 6.62 9.47 -2.74
C SER A 183 6.12 8.02 -2.64
N VAL A 184 6.38 7.20 -3.66
CA VAL A 184 6.02 5.76 -3.68
C VAL A 184 6.85 4.99 -2.65
N LEU A 185 8.18 5.14 -2.66
CA LEU A 185 9.08 4.51 -1.69
C LEU A 185 8.81 4.95 -0.24
N SER A 186 8.47 6.22 -0.04
CA SER A 186 8.09 6.75 1.28
C SER A 186 6.73 6.20 1.75
N ALA A 187 5.75 6.09 0.85
CA ALA A 187 4.47 5.47 1.13
C ALA A 187 4.65 3.99 1.51
N GLN A 188 5.50 3.27 0.79
CA GLN A 188 5.89 1.90 1.09
C GLN A 188 6.44 1.74 2.50
N HIS A 189 7.48 2.51 2.85
CA HIS A 189 8.10 2.44 4.19
C HIS A 189 7.11 2.77 5.31
N ARG A 190 6.17 3.69 5.04
CA ARG A 190 5.08 4.03 5.97
C ARG A 190 4.04 2.91 6.13
N VAL A 191 3.86 2.05 5.12
CA VAL A 191 2.91 0.94 5.08
C VAL A 191 3.56 -0.34 5.60
N VAL A 192 4.77 -0.71 5.17
CA VAL A 192 5.51 -1.89 5.65
C VAL A 192 5.76 -1.83 7.16
N GLY A 193 6.01 -0.64 7.73
CA GLY A 193 6.14 -0.47 9.18
C GLY A 193 4.82 -0.52 9.97
N ARG A 194 3.65 -0.58 9.30
CA ARG A 194 2.33 -0.44 9.94
C ARG A 194 1.22 -1.32 9.36
N ALA A 195 1.47 -2.11 8.33
CA ALA A 195 0.51 -3.00 7.71
C ALA A 195 1.10 -4.40 7.75
N ARG A 196 0.57 -5.15 8.71
CA ARG A 196 0.71 -6.59 8.95
C ARG A 196 0.21 -7.45 7.79
N ILE A 197 0.31 -7.00 6.54
CA ILE A 197 -0.29 -7.70 5.39
C ILE A 197 0.32 -9.11 5.25
N GLY A 198 1.60 -9.27 5.59
CA GLY A 198 2.28 -10.57 5.69
C GLY A 198 2.29 -11.21 7.09
N GLU A 199 1.69 -10.58 8.10
CA GLU A 199 1.52 -11.20 9.42
C GLU A 199 0.13 -11.84 9.53
N LYS A 200 0.06 -12.92 10.30
CA LYS A 200 -1.23 -13.56 10.64
C LYS A 200 -2.14 -12.52 11.32
N PRO A 201 -3.43 -12.43 10.93
CA PRO A 201 -4.39 -11.55 11.60
C PRO A 201 -4.44 -11.80 13.11
N ASP A 202 -4.62 -10.74 13.89
CA ASP A 202 -4.61 -10.82 15.36
C ASP A 202 -5.70 -11.80 15.88
N LEU A 203 -6.81 -11.93 15.15
CA LEU A 203 -7.90 -12.88 15.42
C LEU A 203 -7.42 -14.34 15.53
N LEU A 204 -6.40 -14.74 14.76
CA LEU A 204 -5.92 -16.12 14.73
C LEU A 204 -5.19 -16.52 16.02
N TRP A 205 -4.80 -15.57 16.87
CA TRP A 205 -4.27 -15.86 18.20
C TRP A 205 -5.33 -16.43 19.14
N GLU A 206 -6.56 -15.93 19.03
CA GLU A 206 -7.70 -16.38 19.85
C GLU A 206 -8.45 -17.54 19.21
N HIS A 207 -8.47 -17.58 17.87
CA HIS A 207 -9.18 -18.59 17.07
C HIS A 207 -8.24 -19.36 16.13
N PRO A 208 -7.32 -20.19 16.65
CA PRO A 208 -6.38 -20.95 15.83
C PRO A 208 -7.08 -21.96 14.89
N GLU A 209 -8.30 -22.37 15.19
CA GLU A 209 -9.13 -23.21 14.31
C GLU A 209 -9.43 -22.56 12.95
N LEU A 210 -9.36 -21.23 12.85
CA LEU A 210 -9.59 -20.46 11.62
C LEU A 210 -8.35 -20.37 10.72
N ASP A 211 -7.19 -20.87 11.14
CA ASP A 211 -5.93 -20.78 10.37
C ASP A 211 -6.04 -21.45 8.99
N ARG A 212 -6.81 -22.53 8.89
CA ARG A 212 -7.07 -23.21 7.61
C ARG A 212 -7.92 -22.37 6.66
N LEU A 213 -8.93 -21.68 7.19
CA LEU A 213 -9.77 -20.78 6.39
C LEU A 213 -8.94 -19.58 5.90
N TYR A 214 -8.15 -18.99 6.80
CA TYR A 214 -7.25 -17.89 6.45
C TYR A 214 -6.30 -18.29 5.33
N GLY A 215 -5.60 -19.42 5.47
CA GLY A 215 -4.65 -19.87 4.45
C GLY A 215 -5.30 -20.12 3.08
N ARG A 216 -6.55 -20.59 3.03
CA ARG A 216 -7.31 -20.75 1.78
C ARG A 216 -7.65 -19.39 1.14
N LEU A 217 -8.14 -18.45 1.95
CA LEU A 217 -8.44 -17.09 1.51
C LEU A 217 -7.18 -16.37 1.03
N GLU A 218 -6.08 -16.45 1.79
CA GLU A 218 -4.80 -15.84 1.46
C GLU A 218 -4.22 -16.38 0.15
N ALA A 219 -4.33 -17.69 -0.08
CA ALA A 219 -3.87 -18.33 -1.31
C ALA A 219 -4.72 -17.94 -2.52
N GLU A 220 -6.05 -17.94 -2.40
CA GLU A 220 -6.94 -17.59 -3.52
C GLU A 220 -6.77 -16.14 -3.96
N TYR A 221 -6.60 -15.22 -3.02
CA TYR A 221 -6.34 -13.80 -3.32
C TYR A 221 -4.87 -13.50 -3.62
N GLU A 222 -4.02 -14.54 -3.67
CA GLU A 222 -2.59 -14.49 -3.95
C GLU A 222 -1.82 -13.45 -3.12
N LEU A 223 -2.29 -13.15 -1.90
CA LEU A 223 -1.79 -12.00 -1.13
C LEU A 223 -0.27 -12.07 -0.91
N GLY A 224 0.24 -13.28 -0.62
CA GLY A 224 1.66 -13.51 -0.41
C GLY A 224 2.52 -13.39 -1.69
N ASP A 225 2.02 -13.83 -2.84
CA ASP A 225 2.72 -13.68 -4.14
C ASP A 225 2.71 -12.23 -4.62
N ARG A 226 1.56 -11.55 -4.48
CA ARG A 226 1.39 -10.13 -4.81
C ARG A 226 2.30 -9.26 -3.96
N THR A 227 2.34 -9.49 -2.64
CA THR A 227 3.24 -8.76 -1.72
C THR A 227 4.70 -8.92 -2.12
N ARG A 228 5.16 -10.15 -2.38
CA ARG A 228 6.54 -10.40 -2.82
C ARG A 228 6.86 -9.73 -4.17
N THR A 229 5.87 -9.66 -5.07
CA THR A 229 6.04 -9.01 -6.38
C THR A 229 6.16 -7.50 -6.23
N ILE A 230 5.31 -6.90 -5.40
CA ILE A 230 5.40 -5.49 -5.00
C ILE A 230 6.78 -5.20 -4.44
N GLU A 231 7.26 -5.95 -3.44
CA GLU A 231 8.56 -5.76 -2.80
C GLU A 231 9.72 -5.75 -3.81
N ARG A 232 9.76 -6.73 -4.72
CA ARG A 232 10.76 -6.77 -5.80
C ARG A 232 10.67 -5.56 -6.73
N LYS A 233 9.45 -5.17 -7.14
CA LYS A 233 9.24 -4.00 -8.00
C LYS A 233 9.75 -2.71 -7.32
N LEU A 234 9.63 -2.60 -6.00
CA LEU A 234 10.11 -1.41 -5.26
C LEU A 234 11.60 -1.39 -5.05
N GLU A 235 12.22 -2.55 -4.83
CA GLU A 235 13.68 -2.68 -4.81
C GLU A 235 14.24 -2.18 -6.14
N MET A 236 13.68 -2.64 -7.26
CA MET A 236 14.04 -2.14 -8.60
C MET A 236 13.82 -0.63 -8.77
N LEU A 237 12.73 -0.06 -8.21
CA LEU A 237 12.51 1.39 -8.21
C LEU A 237 13.55 2.14 -7.36
N GLY A 238 13.94 1.56 -6.22
CA GLY A 238 14.97 2.06 -5.33
C GLY A 238 16.33 2.13 -6.04
N ASP A 239 16.75 1.01 -6.64
CA ASP A 239 17.98 0.92 -7.43
C ASP A 239 17.98 1.92 -8.59
N SER A 240 16.85 2.03 -9.29
CA SER A 240 16.68 3.01 -10.38
C SER A 240 16.81 4.44 -9.88
N ALA A 241 16.23 4.76 -8.72
CA ALA A 241 16.32 6.09 -8.12
C ALA A 241 17.74 6.43 -7.68
N GLU A 242 18.48 5.47 -7.11
CA GLU A 242 19.89 5.64 -6.75
C GLU A 242 20.74 5.93 -7.99
N TRP A 243 20.58 5.14 -9.05
CA TRP A 243 21.26 5.37 -10.32
C TRP A 243 20.96 6.75 -10.93
N LEU A 244 19.71 7.20 -10.86
CA LEU A 244 19.32 8.53 -11.34
C LEU A 244 19.89 9.66 -10.47
N LEU A 245 20.05 9.43 -9.17
CA LEU A 245 20.69 10.38 -8.26
C LEU A 245 22.18 10.53 -8.60
N ASP A 246 22.89 9.43 -8.82
CA ASP A 246 24.30 9.44 -9.21
C ASP A 246 24.51 10.25 -10.49
N LEU A 247 23.67 10.03 -11.51
CA LEU A 247 23.72 10.79 -12.76
C LEU A 247 23.54 12.31 -12.54
N VAL A 248 22.68 12.72 -11.60
CA VAL A 248 22.48 14.13 -11.27
C VAL A 248 23.68 14.69 -10.51
N GLN A 249 24.29 13.91 -9.63
CA GLN A 249 25.49 14.30 -8.88
C GLN A 249 26.70 14.48 -9.81
N ASP A 250 26.91 13.56 -10.76
CA ASP A 250 27.99 13.62 -11.75
C ASP A 250 27.90 14.90 -12.60
N LYS A 251 26.70 15.24 -13.10
CA LYS A 251 26.48 16.49 -13.84
C LYS A 251 26.78 17.73 -12.99
N ARG A 252 26.49 17.69 -11.68
CA ARG A 252 26.80 18.80 -10.78
C ARG A 252 28.31 18.93 -10.58
N SER A 253 29.02 17.81 -10.42
CA SER A 253 30.47 17.75 -10.30
C SER A 253 31.16 18.35 -11.54
N LEU A 254 30.76 17.92 -12.74
CA LEU A 254 31.30 18.44 -14.01
C LEU A 254 31.14 19.96 -14.15
N ARG A 255 30.00 20.52 -13.75
CA ARG A 255 29.80 21.98 -13.79
C ARG A 255 30.73 22.71 -12.83
N LEU A 256 30.95 22.16 -11.63
CA LEU A 256 31.88 22.75 -10.66
C LEU A 256 33.31 22.71 -11.20
N GLU A 257 33.71 21.59 -11.80
CA GLU A 257 35.01 21.44 -12.46
C GLU A 257 35.20 22.49 -13.57
N LEU A 258 34.22 22.63 -14.46
CA LEU A 258 34.25 23.64 -15.53
C LEU A 258 34.24 25.08 -14.98
N SER A 259 33.53 25.35 -13.88
CA SER A 259 33.57 26.67 -13.22
C SER A 259 34.97 26.99 -12.69
N VAL A 260 35.64 26.02 -12.06
CA VAL A 260 37.02 26.20 -11.58
C VAL A 260 37.99 26.40 -12.75
N ILE A 261 37.91 25.57 -13.80
CA ILE A 261 38.72 25.71 -15.00
C ILE A 261 38.51 27.09 -15.64
N GLY A 262 37.26 27.55 -15.75
CA GLY A 262 36.93 28.87 -16.28
C GLY A 262 37.48 30.02 -15.43
N LEU A 263 37.44 29.90 -14.10
CA LEU A 263 37.99 30.90 -13.18
C LEU A 263 39.52 31.02 -13.35
N ILE A 264 40.21 29.88 -13.42
CA ILE A 264 41.66 29.84 -13.65
C ILE A 264 42.01 30.45 -15.01
N ALA A 265 41.28 30.07 -16.07
CA ALA A 265 41.49 30.62 -17.41
C ALA A 265 41.29 32.14 -17.46
N PHE A 266 40.31 32.66 -16.72
CA PHE A 266 40.06 34.09 -16.60
C PHE A 266 41.21 34.83 -15.87
N GLU A 267 41.72 34.27 -14.78
CA GLU A 267 42.83 34.85 -14.04
C GLU A 267 44.12 34.88 -14.86
N VAL A 268 44.42 33.78 -15.58
CA VAL A 268 45.55 33.73 -16.53
C VAL A 268 45.40 34.77 -17.63
N ALA A 269 44.19 34.96 -18.17
CA ALA A 269 43.93 35.96 -19.21
C ALA A 269 44.17 37.39 -18.71
N ILE A 270 43.73 37.73 -17.48
CA ILE A 270 44.01 39.02 -16.86
C ILE A 270 45.52 39.21 -16.68
N GLY A 271 46.23 38.20 -16.16
CA GLY A 271 47.68 38.28 -15.97
C GLY A 271 48.44 38.51 -17.28
N LEU A 272 48.05 37.80 -18.35
CA LEU A 272 48.62 38.01 -19.69
C LEU A 272 48.31 39.41 -20.23
N TYR A 273 47.09 39.91 -20.03
CA TYR A 273 46.71 41.26 -20.43
C TYR A 273 47.51 42.35 -19.69
N GLU A 274 47.73 42.19 -18.38
CA GLU A 274 48.56 43.11 -17.59
C GLU A 274 50.01 43.12 -18.07
N ILE A 275 50.59 41.96 -18.37
CA ILE A 275 51.94 41.85 -18.91
C ILE A 275 52.03 42.51 -20.30
N ALA A 276 51.09 42.20 -21.20
CA ALA A 276 51.07 42.76 -22.54
C ALA A 276 50.89 44.29 -22.54
N SER A 277 50.06 44.82 -21.64
CA SER A 277 49.87 46.27 -21.48
C SER A 277 51.05 46.97 -20.81
N ARG A 278 51.87 46.26 -20.04
CA ARG A 278 53.09 46.80 -19.41
C ARG A 278 54.33 46.74 -20.29
N TRP A 279 54.32 46.02 -21.41
CA TRP A 279 55.44 46.02 -22.35
C TRP A 279 55.35 47.25 -23.26
N PRO A 280 56.17 48.30 -23.05
CA PRO A 280 56.23 49.42 -23.98
C PRO A 280 56.99 48.95 -25.22
N HIS A 281 56.51 49.32 -26.40
CA HIS A 281 57.33 49.33 -27.61
C HIS A 281 58.52 50.29 -27.44
#